data_AF-A0A1I3MS83-F1
#
_entry.id   AF-A0A1I3MS83-F1
#
_cell.length_a   1.000
_cell.length_b   1.000
_cell.length_c   1.000
_cell.angle_alpha   90.00
_cell.angle_beta   90.00
_cell.angle_gamma   90.00
#
_symmetry.space_group_name_H-M   'P 1'
#
loop_
_entity.id
_entity.type
_entity.pdbx_description
1 polymer ?
#
loop_
_entity_poly.entity_id
_entity_poly.type
_entity_poly.pdbx_seq_one_letter_code
_entity_poly.pdbx_strand_id
1 'polypeptide(L)'
;MASKKADLEKEPTGREKRGSDKDKNVPLEVQRGVRFVRLLPAAEMPRYTHVPGSGTPHPYRDPRGHSYNKRPQNPKGLKEAQWAENRSYLMALDYFNLGFYWEAHDEWERLLRATGADTLCGLFVKGLVKMAAAGIKVREESIHGVRRHAASAGEVFADVAAESDQDKFCGLSFTLLQFAADRAAQLAYPTALEPGRPLRVFPFLLIPEPVPLI
;
A
#
# COMPACT_ATOMS: atom_id res chain seq x y z
N MET A 1 -57.81 23.53 48.50
CA MET A 1 -58.28 22.90 47.25
C MET A 1 -57.27 23.22 46.17
N ALA A 2 -56.48 22.22 45.79
CA ALA A 2 -55.43 22.34 44.79
C ALA A 2 -55.79 21.49 43.57
N SER A 3 -55.26 21.91 42.42
CA SER A 3 -54.82 21.07 41.29
C SER A 3 -55.65 21.11 39.99
N LYS A 4 -54.87 21.26 38.89
CA LYS A 4 -55.07 21.05 37.44
C LYS A 4 -54.97 22.36 36.64
N LYS A 5 -54.21 22.49 35.54
CA LYS A 5 -53.45 21.57 34.66
C LYS A 5 -52.45 22.46 33.87
N ALA A 6 -51.17 22.10 33.80
CA ALA A 6 -50.51 21.37 32.70
C ALA A 6 -50.17 22.24 31.48
N ASP A 7 -48.90 22.67 31.41
CA ASP A 7 -48.22 22.96 30.14
C ASP A 7 -46.99 22.06 30.05
N LEU A 8 -47.01 21.22 29.01
CA LEU A 8 -45.92 20.38 28.57
C LEU A 8 -44.97 21.24 27.72
N GLU A 9 -43.74 21.45 28.18
CA GLU A 9 -42.62 21.73 27.28
C GLU A 9 -41.77 20.46 27.16
N LYS A 10 -41.77 19.89 25.96
CA LYS A 10 -40.80 18.89 25.50
C LYS A 10 -40.08 19.48 24.30
N GLU A 11 -38.76 19.65 24.40
CA GLU A 11 -37.82 19.68 23.27
C GLU A 11 -36.40 19.31 23.77
N PRO A 12 -35.47 18.85 22.90
CA PRO A 12 -35.67 17.82 21.90
C PRO A 12 -34.65 16.67 22.04
N THR A 13 -35.07 15.52 21.51
CA THR A 13 -34.26 14.34 21.23
C THR A 13 -33.29 14.58 20.06
N GLY A 14 -32.12 13.94 20.11
CA GLY A 14 -31.39 13.52 18.90
C GLY A 14 -30.09 14.25 18.64
N ARG A 15 -28.98 13.76 19.22
CA ARG A 15 -27.65 13.98 18.63
C ARG A 15 -27.41 12.88 17.59
N GLU A 16 -27.88 13.11 16.38
CA GLU A 16 -27.48 12.31 15.22
C GLU A 16 -25.97 12.42 15.03
N LYS A 17 -25.25 11.31 15.25
CA LYS A 17 -23.95 11.13 14.63
C LYS A 17 -24.16 10.74 13.17
N ARG A 18 -24.44 11.73 12.31
CA ARG A 18 -24.23 11.58 10.86
C ARG A 18 -22.76 11.87 10.56
N GLY A 19 -21.89 10.90 10.87
CA GLY A 19 -20.62 10.77 10.18
C GLY A 19 -20.95 10.31 8.77
N SER A 20 -20.89 11.22 7.79
CA SER A 20 -21.29 10.92 6.42
C SER A 20 -20.34 9.87 5.84
N ASP A 21 -20.90 8.81 5.26
CA ASP A 21 -20.16 7.76 4.55
C ASP A 21 -19.49 8.30 3.26
N LYS A 22 -19.69 9.58 2.93
CA LYS A 22 -19.16 10.24 1.73
C LYS A 22 -17.67 10.51 1.81
N ASP A 23 -17.13 10.87 2.99
CA ASP A 23 -15.71 11.20 3.14
C ASP A 23 -14.80 9.96 3.01
N LYS A 24 -15.33 8.77 3.31
CA LYS A 24 -14.60 7.49 3.19
C LYS A 24 -14.43 7.01 1.74
N ASN A 25 -15.23 7.53 0.81
CA ASN A 25 -15.25 7.08 -0.58
C ASN A 25 -14.51 8.02 -1.54
N VAL A 26 -14.13 9.23 -1.10
CA VAL A 26 -13.43 10.22 -1.94
C VAL A 26 -12.18 9.63 -2.60
N PRO A 27 -11.29 8.88 -1.90
CA PRO A 27 -10.11 8.31 -2.54
C PRO A 27 -10.42 7.25 -3.60
N LEU A 28 -11.51 6.49 -3.43
CA LEU A 28 -11.94 5.48 -4.41
C LEU A 28 -12.54 6.12 -5.66
N GLU A 29 -13.28 7.22 -5.50
CA GLU A 29 -13.89 7.93 -6.62
C GLU A 29 -12.83 8.61 -7.50
N VAL A 30 -11.77 9.18 -6.88
CA VAL A 30 -10.59 9.68 -7.60
C VAL A 30 -9.90 8.55 -8.38
N GLN A 31 -9.83 7.33 -7.83
CA GLN A 31 -9.13 6.20 -8.47
C GLN A 31 -9.93 5.48 -9.56
N ARG A 32 -11.26 5.58 -9.59
CA ARG A 32 -12.13 4.87 -10.56
C ARG A 32 -11.89 5.27 -12.02
N GLY A 33 -11.22 6.39 -12.28
CA GLY A 33 -10.85 6.85 -13.62
C GLY A 33 -9.36 6.82 -13.95
N VAL A 34 -8.49 6.45 -13.00
CA VAL A 34 -7.03 6.52 -13.22
C VAL A 34 -6.57 5.33 -14.05
N ARG A 35 -6.24 5.59 -15.32
CA ARG A 35 -5.57 4.60 -16.17
C ARG A 35 -4.17 4.38 -15.63
N PHE A 36 -3.91 3.21 -15.04
CA PHE A 36 -2.57 2.84 -14.61
C PHE A 36 -1.64 2.79 -15.83
N VAL A 37 -0.59 3.60 -15.79
CA VAL A 37 0.55 3.54 -16.69
C VAL A 37 1.76 3.18 -15.85
N ARG A 38 2.56 2.23 -16.34
CA ARG A 38 3.80 1.85 -15.68
C ARG A 38 4.74 3.05 -15.58
N LEU A 39 5.35 3.21 -14.41
CA LEU A 39 6.37 4.22 -14.18
C LEU A 39 7.65 3.87 -14.94
N LEU A 40 7.98 2.59 -15.07
CA LEU A 40 9.13 2.13 -15.86
C LEU A 40 8.70 1.19 -17.00
N PRO A 41 8.05 1.71 -18.07
CA PRO A 41 7.45 0.88 -19.10
C PRO A 41 8.47 0.01 -19.87
N ALA A 42 9.69 0.51 -20.05
CA ALA A 42 10.77 -0.21 -20.73
C ALA A 42 11.39 -1.33 -19.89
N ALA A 43 11.11 -1.40 -18.59
CA ALA A 43 11.71 -2.42 -17.74
C ALA A 43 10.97 -3.75 -17.85
N GLU A 44 11.71 -4.84 -17.96
CA GLU A 44 11.15 -6.19 -18.04
C GLU A 44 10.41 -6.56 -16.75
N MET A 45 9.27 -7.24 -16.90
CA MET A 45 8.52 -7.81 -15.79
C MET A 45 8.80 -9.30 -15.69
N PRO A 46 8.86 -9.87 -14.48
CA PRO A 46 8.88 -11.31 -14.28
C PRO A 46 7.67 -11.98 -14.95
N ARG A 47 7.90 -13.20 -15.46
CA ARG A 47 6.83 -13.99 -16.10
C ARG A 47 5.78 -14.47 -15.11
N TYR A 48 6.11 -14.51 -13.83
CA TYR A 48 5.24 -14.92 -12.73
C TYR A 48 5.64 -14.14 -11.47
N THR A 49 4.72 -14.01 -10.50
CA THR A 49 5.02 -13.52 -9.15
C THR A 49 5.19 -14.68 -8.19
N HIS A 50 6.20 -14.61 -7.32
CA HIS A 50 6.38 -15.62 -6.29
C HIS A 50 5.32 -15.48 -5.19
N VAL A 51 4.75 -16.61 -4.77
CA VAL A 51 3.86 -16.69 -3.60
C VAL A 51 4.41 -17.77 -2.68
N PRO A 52 4.87 -17.46 -1.46
CA PRO A 52 5.42 -18.45 -0.54
C PRO A 52 4.44 -19.60 -0.28
N GLY A 53 4.94 -20.83 -0.20
CA GLY A 53 4.12 -22.02 0.07
C GLY A 53 3.22 -22.49 -1.09
N SER A 54 3.15 -21.75 -2.21
CA SER A 54 2.26 -22.08 -3.34
C SER A 54 2.86 -23.02 -4.39
N GLY A 55 4.12 -23.43 -4.24
CA GLY A 55 4.86 -24.21 -5.23
C GLY A 55 5.43 -23.41 -6.41
N THR A 56 5.18 -22.09 -6.49
CA THR A 56 5.88 -21.23 -7.46
C THR A 56 7.39 -21.25 -7.23
N PRO A 57 8.23 -21.39 -8.28
CA PRO A 57 9.68 -21.41 -8.12
C PRO A 57 10.18 -20.16 -7.38
N HIS A 58 11.04 -20.34 -6.37
CA HIS A 58 11.58 -19.21 -5.64
C HIS A 58 12.51 -18.39 -6.57
N PRO A 59 12.33 -17.05 -6.69
CA PRO A 59 13.01 -16.23 -7.69
C PRO A 59 14.53 -16.38 -7.74
N TYR A 60 15.17 -16.44 -6.57
CA TYR A 60 16.63 -16.56 -6.46
C TYR A 60 17.18 -17.97 -6.19
N ARG A 61 16.35 -18.88 -5.67
CA ARG A 61 16.82 -20.15 -5.04
C ARG A 61 16.47 -21.39 -5.86
N ASP A 62 15.46 -21.32 -6.71
CA ASP A 62 15.07 -22.40 -7.61
C ASP A 62 15.71 -22.16 -8.99
N PRO A 63 16.31 -23.16 -9.66
CA PRO A 63 16.83 -23.02 -11.02
C PRO A 63 15.83 -22.51 -12.07
N ARG A 64 14.53 -22.69 -11.83
CA ARG A 64 13.43 -22.16 -12.67
C ARG A 64 13.01 -20.74 -12.26
N GLY A 65 13.66 -20.18 -11.26
CA GLY A 65 13.40 -18.85 -10.71
C GLY A 65 13.70 -17.75 -11.73
N HIS A 66 12.83 -16.74 -11.80
CA HIS A 66 12.99 -15.63 -12.77
C HIS A 66 14.24 -14.74 -12.54
N SER A 67 14.88 -14.90 -11.38
CA SER A 67 16.11 -14.22 -10.99
C SER A 67 17.23 -15.19 -10.57
N TYR A 68 17.12 -16.47 -10.94
CA TYR A 68 18.14 -17.47 -10.63
C TYR A 68 19.49 -17.08 -11.26
N ASN A 69 20.57 -17.21 -10.49
CA ASN A 69 21.92 -16.75 -10.84
C ASN A 69 22.07 -15.25 -11.19
N LYS A 70 21.00 -14.45 -11.10
CA LYS A 70 21.09 -13.00 -11.21
C LYS A 70 21.48 -12.44 -9.85
N ARG A 71 22.51 -11.60 -9.80
CA ARG A 71 22.84 -10.81 -8.61
C ARG A 71 22.19 -9.44 -8.77
N PRO A 72 21.08 -9.15 -8.09
CA PRO A 72 20.45 -7.84 -8.21
C PRO A 72 21.40 -6.78 -7.63
N GLN A 73 21.69 -5.75 -8.41
CA GLN A 73 22.56 -4.65 -8.00
C GLN A 73 21.95 -3.88 -6.84
N ASN A 74 22.75 -3.62 -5.79
CA ASN A 74 22.25 -2.89 -4.63
C ASN A 74 21.67 -1.54 -5.06
N PRO A 75 20.44 -1.20 -4.64
CA PRO A 75 19.83 0.06 -5.01
C PRO A 75 20.60 1.22 -4.38
N LYS A 76 20.52 2.40 -5.02
CA LYS A 76 20.89 3.65 -4.35
C LYS A 76 19.80 3.95 -3.31
N GLY A 77 20.21 4.36 -2.12
CA GLY A 77 19.28 4.77 -1.06
C GLY A 77 18.30 5.83 -1.55
N LEU A 78 17.06 5.76 -1.07
CA LEU A 78 16.02 6.71 -1.41
C LEU A 78 16.36 8.07 -0.79
N LYS A 79 16.24 9.11 -1.61
CA LYS A 79 16.33 10.49 -1.17
C LYS A 79 15.04 11.18 -1.54
N GLU A 80 14.45 11.87 -0.59
CA GLU A 80 13.17 12.56 -0.78
C GLU A 80 13.20 13.48 -2.00
N ALA A 81 14.14 14.40 -2.10
CA ALA A 81 14.21 15.34 -3.22
C ALA A 81 14.47 14.71 -4.61
N GLN A 82 14.89 13.44 -4.67
CA GLN A 82 15.29 12.74 -5.90
C GLN A 82 14.52 11.43 -6.09
N TRP A 83 13.36 11.28 -5.45
CA TRP A 83 12.58 10.04 -5.46
C TRP A 83 12.22 9.60 -6.88
N ALA A 84 11.93 10.56 -7.77
CA ALA A 84 11.49 10.33 -9.15
C ALA A 84 12.59 9.75 -10.05
N GLU A 85 13.86 9.81 -9.63
CA GLU A 85 15.00 9.22 -10.36
C GLU A 85 15.37 7.83 -9.81
N ASN A 86 14.79 7.43 -8.67
CA ASN A 86 15.13 6.16 -8.03
C ASN A 86 14.40 4.99 -8.71
N ARG A 87 15.07 4.35 -9.68
CA ARG A 87 14.52 3.21 -10.42
C ARG A 87 13.99 2.08 -9.53
N SER A 88 14.65 1.76 -8.42
CA SER A 88 14.21 0.68 -7.54
C SER A 88 12.90 1.02 -6.83
N TYR A 89 12.77 2.27 -6.38
CA TYR A 89 11.51 2.79 -5.83
C TYR A 89 10.37 2.72 -6.85
N LEU A 90 10.60 3.23 -8.06
CA LEU A 90 9.59 3.25 -9.13
C LEU A 90 9.22 1.84 -9.64
N MET A 91 10.20 0.94 -9.74
CA MET A 91 9.96 -0.46 -10.11
C MET A 91 9.08 -1.17 -9.09
N ALA A 92 9.35 -0.98 -7.81
CA ALA A 92 8.57 -1.60 -6.75
C ALA A 92 7.12 -1.08 -6.70
N LEU A 93 6.89 0.20 -7.04
CA LEU A 93 5.55 0.74 -7.27
C LEU A 93 4.84 0.05 -8.44
N ASP A 94 5.52 -0.15 -9.57
CA ASP A 94 5.00 -0.93 -10.70
C ASP A 94 4.64 -2.36 -10.27
N TYR A 95 5.53 -3.05 -9.57
CA TYR A 95 5.28 -4.39 -9.04
C TYR A 95 4.05 -4.43 -8.14
N PHE A 96 3.96 -3.51 -7.18
CA PHE A 96 2.84 -3.46 -6.25
C PHE A 96 1.50 -3.24 -6.97
N ASN A 97 1.46 -2.26 -7.88
CA ASN A 97 0.26 -1.89 -8.62
C ASN A 97 -0.20 -2.97 -9.61
N LEU A 98 0.74 -3.79 -10.11
CA LEU A 98 0.46 -4.90 -11.02
C LEU A 98 0.21 -6.24 -10.29
N GLY A 99 0.37 -6.30 -8.96
CA GLY A 99 0.10 -7.52 -8.17
C GLY A 99 1.29 -8.47 -8.02
N PHE A 100 2.51 -8.00 -8.28
CA PHE A 100 3.77 -8.67 -7.98
C PHE A 100 4.22 -8.36 -6.55
N TYR A 101 3.40 -8.71 -5.56
CA TYR A 101 3.60 -8.25 -4.18
C TYR A 101 4.89 -8.75 -3.54
N TRP A 102 5.32 -9.97 -3.87
CA TRP A 102 6.59 -10.48 -3.37
C TRP A 102 7.78 -9.72 -3.95
N GLU A 103 7.77 -9.44 -5.25
CA GLU A 103 8.84 -8.68 -5.91
C GLU A 103 8.86 -7.22 -5.44
N ALA A 104 7.71 -6.60 -5.21
CA ALA A 104 7.63 -5.27 -4.60
C ALA A 104 8.22 -5.27 -3.19
N HIS A 105 7.89 -6.27 -2.38
CA HIS A 105 8.42 -6.43 -1.02
C HIS A 105 9.94 -6.59 -1.04
N ASP A 106 10.47 -7.52 -1.85
CA ASP A 106 11.92 -7.77 -1.94
C ASP A 106 12.68 -6.52 -2.41
N GLU A 107 12.19 -5.83 -3.45
CA GLU A 107 12.85 -4.62 -3.95
C GLU A 107 12.81 -3.47 -2.93
N TRP A 108 11.68 -3.27 -2.23
CA TRP A 108 11.60 -2.27 -1.17
C TRP A 108 12.39 -2.64 0.09
N GLU A 109 12.53 -3.93 0.45
CA GLU A 109 13.43 -4.33 1.54
C GLU A 109 14.89 -4.02 1.22
N ARG A 110 15.31 -4.28 -0.02
CA ARG A 110 16.66 -3.94 -0.50
C ARG A 110 16.87 -2.43 -0.49
N LEU A 111 15.86 -1.66 -0.93
CA LEU A 111 15.88 -0.20 -0.89
C LEU A 111 15.95 0.34 0.54
N LEU A 112 15.18 -0.24 1.47
CA LEU A 112 15.20 0.13 2.89
C LEU A 112 16.60 -0.01 3.49
N ARG A 113 17.26 -1.14 3.24
CA ARG A 113 18.64 -1.38 3.71
C ARG A 113 19.62 -0.34 3.15
N ALA A 114 19.49 0.01 1.88
CA ALA A 114 20.34 1.02 1.24
C ALA A 114 20.03 2.46 1.69
N THR A 115 18.79 2.72 2.12
CA THR A 115 18.32 4.04 2.60
C THR A 115 18.69 4.28 4.05
N GLY A 116 18.74 3.23 4.87
CA GLY A 116 18.94 3.30 6.31
C GLY A 116 17.60 3.30 7.05
N ALA A 117 17.38 2.29 7.89
CA ALA A 117 16.06 1.99 8.48
C ALA A 117 15.54 3.04 9.47
N ASP A 118 16.44 3.82 10.07
CA ASP A 118 16.12 4.85 11.06
C ASP A 118 16.00 6.26 10.45
N THR A 119 16.23 6.39 9.14
CA THR A 119 15.98 7.66 8.43
C THR A 119 14.49 7.82 8.14
N LEU A 120 14.02 9.05 7.99
CA LEU A 120 12.62 9.31 7.64
C LEU A 120 12.21 8.66 6.31
N CYS A 121 13.10 8.67 5.30
CA CYS A 121 12.92 7.92 4.05
C CYS A 121 12.88 6.40 4.29
N GLY A 122 13.71 5.87 5.19
CA GLY A 122 13.69 4.47 5.58
C GLY A 122 12.37 4.06 6.23
N LEU A 123 11.86 4.85 7.19
CA LEU A 123 10.55 4.63 7.80
C LEU A 123 9.43 4.66 6.75
N PHE A 124 9.46 5.61 5.81
CA PHE A 124 8.53 5.64 4.69
C PHE A 124 8.58 4.36 3.84
N VAL A 125 9.77 3.91 3.42
CA VAL A 125 9.93 2.65 2.67
C VAL A 125 9.47 1.45 3.50
N LYS A 126 9.70 1.44 4.81
CA LYS A 126 9.24 0.38 5.72
C LYS A 126 7.71 0.26 5.74
N GLY A 127 6.98 1.38 5.66
CA GLY A 127 5.53 1.36 5.48
C GLY A 127 5.12 0.68 4.16
N LEU A 128 5.83 0.96 3.06
CA LEU A 128 5.58 0.32 1.76
C LEU A 128 5.91 -1.18 1.76
N VAL A 129 7.02 -1.59 2.42
CA VAL A 129 7.35 -3.01 2.65
C VAL A 129 6.20 -3.71 3.37
N LYS A 130 5.61 -3.09 4.40
CA LYS A 130 4.45 -3.65 5.11
C LYS A 130 3.22 -3.75 4.21
N MET A 131 2.96 -2.76 3.36
CA MET A 131 1.86 -2.85 2.38
C MET A 131 2.08 -4.00 1.39
N ALA A 132 3.29 -4.18 0.87
CA ALA A 132 3.62 -5.32 0.01
C ALA A 132 3.47 -6.66 0.75
N ALA A 133 3.89 -6.73 2.02
CA ALA A 133 3.68 -7.90 2.87
C ALA A 133 2.19 -8.20 3.08
N ALA A 134 1.34 -7.19 3.26
CA ALA A 134 -0.10 -7.37 3.31
C ALA A 134 -0.62 -7.99 2.00
N GLY A 135 -0.13 -7.54 0.85
CA GLY A 135 -0.45 -8.13 -0.46
C GLY A 135 -0.02 -9.59 -0.57
N ILE A 136 1.18 -9.95 -0.10
CA ILE A 136 1.63 -11.35 0.00
C ILE A 136 0.67 -12.16 0.88
N LYS A 137 0.24 -11.62 2.03
CA LYS A 137 -0.69 -12.33 2.93
C LYS A 137 -2.07 -12.52 2.33
N VAL A 138 -2.54 -11.64 1.45
CA VAL A 138 -3.74 -11.92 0.65
C VAL A 138 -3.52 -13.14 -0.22
N ARG A 139 -2.36 -13.24 -0.89
CA ARG A 139 -2.01 -14.36 -1.78
C ARG A 139 -1.80 -15.68 -1.02
N GLU A 140 -1.43 -15.61 0.25
CA GLU A 140 -1.34 -16.75 1.17
C GLU A 140 -2.68 -17.07 1.88
N GLU A 141 -3.78 -16.38 1.53
CA GLU A 141 -5.10 -16.52 2.16
C GLU A 141 -5.11 -16.28 3.69
N SER A 142 -4.18 -15.44 4.16
CA SER A 142 -3.99 -15.14 5.58
C SER A 142 -4.58 -13.78 5.97
N ILE A 143 -5.89 -13.71 6.20
CA ILE A 143 -6.58 -12.46 6.56
C ILE A 143 -6.01 -11.77 7.80
N HIS A 144 -5.59 -12.56 8.80
CA HIS A 144 -4.93 -12.04 10.00
C HIS A 144 -3.59 -11.36 9.68
N GLY A 145 -2.81 -11.97 8.78
CA GLY A 145 -1.57 -11.39 8.28
C GLY A 145 -1.81 -10.07 7.53
N VAL A 146 -2.84 -10.03 6.68
CA VAL A 146 -3.21 -8.80 5.95
C VAL A 146 -3.50 -7.66 6.92
N ARG A 147 -4.40 -7.89 7.88
CA ARG A 147 -4.79 -6.88 8.88
C ARG A 147 -3.61 -6.35 9.67
N ARG A 148 -2.75 -7.26 10.16
CA ARG A 148 -1.57 -6.88 10.94
C ARG A 148 -0.61 -6.00 10.14
N HIS A 149 -0.26 -6.41 8.92
CA HIS A 149 0.70 -5.68 8.11
C HIS A 149 0.14 -4.35 7.63
N ALA A 150 -1.13 -4.31 7.20
CA ALA A 150 -1.78 -3.09 6.75
C ALA A 150 -1.94 -2.06 7.87
N ALA A 151 -2.43 -2.47 9.06
CA ALA A 151 -2.54 -1.57 10.22
C ALA A 151 -1.18 -0.99 10.61
N SER A 152 -0.15 -1.84 10.70
CA SER A 152 1.20 -1.39 11.02
C SER A 152 1.83 -0.52 9.92
N ALA A 153 1.39 -0.64 8.65
CA ALA A 153 1.79 0.29 7.60
C ALA A 153 1.18 1.67 7.83
N GLY A 154 -0.11 1.75 8.16
CA GLY A 154 -0.81 2.99 8.48
C GLY A 154 -0.19 3.74 9.66
N GLU A 155 0.18 3.03 10.74
CA GLU A 155 0.92 3.59 11.88
C GLU A 155 2.25 4.23 11.42
N VAL A 156 3.06 3.50 10.66
CA VAL A 156 4.34 4.01 10.15
C VAL A 156 4.15 5.22 9.24
N PHE A 157 3.13 5.22 8.37
CA PHE A 157 2.84 6.38 7.53
C PHE A 157 2.36 7.59 8.35
N ALA A 158 1.63 7.37 9.45
CA ALA A 158 1.20 8.45 10.34
C ALA A 158 2.40 9.10 11.03
N ASP A 159 3.34 8.30 11.51
CA ASP A 159 4.57 8.79 12.15
C ASP A 159 5.40 9.64 11.18
N VAL A 160 5.61 9.14 9.95
CA VAL A 160 6.35 9.89 8.91
C VAL A 160 5.62 11.18 8.53
N ALA A 161 4.28 11.16 8.42
CA ALA A 161 3.50 12.36 8.13
C ALA A 161 3.66 13.42 9.23
N ALA A 162 3.58 13.00 10.50
CA ALA A 162 3.74 13.88 11.65
C ALA A 162 5.15 14.47 11.76
N GLU A 163 6.19 13.69 11.44
CA GLU A 163 7.58 14.15 11.51
C GLU A 163 7.99 15.01 10.31
N SER A 164 7.49 14.71 9.11
CA SER A 164 7.80 15.49 7.90
C SER A 164 7.07 16.83 7.80
N ASP A 165 5.91 16.96 8.45
CA ASP A 165 4.99 18.11 8.32
C ASP A 165 4.61 18.39 6.84
N GLN A 166 4.42 17.32 6.06
CA GLN A 166 4.07 17.38 4.64
C GLN A 166 2.82 16.54 4.34
N ASP A 167 2.04 16.95 3.32
CA ASP A 167 0.88 16.18 2.83
C ASP A 167 1.27 14.97 1.97
N LYS A 168 2.50 14.99 1.42
CA LYS A 168 3.05 13.95 0.55
C LYS A 168 4.51 13.72 0.85
N PHE A 169 4.98 12.50 0.60
CA PHE A 169 6.36 12.13 0.78
C PHE A 169 6.82 11.20 -0.32
N CYS A 170 7.98 11.49 -0.93
CA CYS A 170 8.49 10.77 -2.10
C CYS A 170 7.45 10.61 -3.23
N GLY A 171 6.59 11.61 -3.42
CA GLY A 171 5.54 11.62 -4.44
C GLY A 171 4.20 10.99 -4.02
N LEU A 172 4.11 10.25 -2.91
CA LEU A 172 2.84 9.66 -2.47
C LEU A 172 2.16 10.52 -1.39
N SER A 173 0.88 10.79 -1.55
CA SER A 173 0.06 11.47 -0.54
C SER A 173 -0.16 10.58 0.69
N PHE A 174 -0.02 11.15 1.89
CA PHE A 174 -0.35 10.43 3.13
C PHE A 174 -1.84 10.10 3.24
N THR A 175 -2.73 10.95 2.71
CA THR A 175 -4.17 10.64 2.64
C THR A 175 -4.42 9.36 1.84
N LEU A 176 -3.74 9.19 0.69
CA LEU A 176 -3.82 7.97 -0.10
C LEU A 176 -3.23 6.77 0.66
N LEU A 177 -2.08 6.93 1.30
CA LEU A 177 -1.42 5.85 2.02
C LEU A 177 -2.23 5.36 3.22
N GLN A 178 -2.85 6.27 3.97
CA GLN A 178 -3.74 5.91 5.08
C GLN A 178 -5.01 5.22 4.57
N PHE A 179 -5.63 5.77 3.52
CA PHE A 179 -6.76 5.11 2.87
C PHE A 179 -6.40 3.69 2.41
N ALA A 180 -5.23 3.52 1.79
CA ALA A 180 -4.75 2.23 1.31
C ALA A 180 -4.56 1.22 2.44
N ALA A 181 -3.91 1.63 3.55
CA ALA A 181 -3.70 0.80 4.73
C ALA A 181 -5.04 0.37 5.36
N ASP A 182 -5.94 1.31 5.63
CA ASP A 182 -7.25 1.02 6.20
C ASP A 182 -8.07 0.10 5.29
N ARG A 183 -8.10 0.41 4.00
CA ARG A 183 -8.86 -0.37 3.03
C ARG A 183 -8.32 -1.78 2.94
N ALA A 184 -7.00 -1.95 2.89
CA ALA A 184 -6.37 -3.27 2.86
C ALA A 184 -6.76 -4.12 4.08
N ALA A 185 -6.83 -3.52 5.28
CA ALA A 185 -7.19 -4.22 6.51
C ALA A 185 -8.67 -4.60 6.61
N GLN A 186 -9.56 -3.80 6.01
CA GLN A 186 -11.01 -3.96 6.15
C GLN A 186 -11.65 -4.85 5.07
N LEU A 187 -10.96 -5.10 3.96
CA LEU A 187 -11.49 -5.89 2.86
C LEU A 187 -11.59 -7.39 3.19
N ALA A 188 -12.59 -8.02 2.57
CA ALA A 188 -12.59 -9.46 2.34
C ALA A 188 -11.92 -9.74 0.99
N TYR A 189 -11.15 -10.83 0.93
CA TYR A 189 -10.44 -11.23 -0.28
C TYR A 189 -10.94 -12.59 -0.77
N PRO A 190 -10.97 -12.81 -2.09
CA PRO A 190 -11.30 -14.11 -2.65
C PRO A 190 -10.23 -15.15 -2.26
N THR A 191 -10.66 -16.40 -2.13
CA THR A 191 -9.80 -17.57 -1.97
C THR A 191 -9.50 -18.22 -3.33
N ALA A 192 -8.63 -19.23 -3.33
CA ALA A 192 -8.18 -19.98 -4.51
C ALA A 192 -7.57 -19.08 -5.61
N LEU A 193 -6.82 -18.05 -5.20
CA LEU A 193 -6.12 -17.17 -6.12
C LEU A 193 -5.02 -17.95 -6.87
N GLU A 194 -5.02 -17.88 -8.20
CA GLU A 194 -4.07 -18.57 -9.06
C GLU A 194 -2.60 -18.26 -8.67
N PRO A 195 -1.81 -19.26 -8.24
CA PRO A 195 -0.40 -19.07 -7.95
C PRO A 195 0.38 -18.63 -9.18
N GLY A 196 1.42 -17.81 -9.00
CA GLY A 196 2.29 -17.38 -10.11
C GLY A 196 1.70 -16.26 -10.96
N ARG A 197 0.37 -16.15 -11.08
CA ARG A 197 -0.25 -15.03 -11.80
C ARG A 197 -0.13 -13.74 -10.99
N PRO A 198 0.34 -12.63 -11.57
CA PRO A 198 0.28 -11.32 -10.92
C PRO A 198 -1.18 -10.86 -10.89
N LEU A 199 -1.72 -10.73 -9.69
CA LEU A 199 -3.12 -10.36 -9.46
C LEU A 199 -3.16 -9.15 -8.54
N ARG A 200 -3.70 -8.04 -9.03
CA ARG A 200 -3.96 -6.87 -8.19
C ARG A 200 -5.14 -7.17 -7.28
N VAL A 201 -4.87 -7.34 -5.99
CA VAL A 201 -5.88 -7.69 -4.98
C VAL A 201 -6.44 -6.45 -4.27
N PHE A 202 -5.70 -5.35 -4.28
CA PHE A 202 -6.15 -4.08 -3.69
C PHE A 202 -6.95 -3.26 -4.69
N PRO A 203 -8.03 -2.58 -4.26
CA PRO A 203 -8.86 -1.74 -5.13
C PRO A 203 -8.25 -0.34 -5.35
N PHE A 204 -6.98 -0.16 -5.01
CA PHE A 204 -6.28 1.11 -5.09
C PHE A 204 -4.95 0.98 -5.80
N LEU A 205 -4.44 2.12 -6.23
CA LEU A 205 -3.12 2.25 -6.85
C LEU A 205 -2.27 3.23 -6.03
N LEU A 206 -0.99 2.91 -5.86
CA LEU A 206 0.00 3.82 -5.31
C LEU A 206 0.66 4.54 -6.49
N ILE A 207 0.13 5.70 -6.86
CA ILE A 207 0.63 6.51 -7.97
C ILE A 207 1.25 7.77 -7.39
N PRO A 208 2.54 8.05 -7.68
CA PRO A 208 3.18 9.25 -7.20
C PRO A 208 2.78 10.47 -8.04
N GLU A 209 2.74 11.64 -7.40
CA GLU A 209 2.39 12.92 -7.98
C GLU A 209 3.49 13.99 -7.75
N PRO A 210 4.00 14.61 -8.83
CA PRO A 210 3.65 14.39 -10.23
C PRO A 210 4.12 13.01 -10.73
N VAL A 211 3.45 12.45 -11.73
CA VAL A 211 3.93 11.23 -12.41
C VAL A 211 5.29 11.57 -13.05
N PRO A 212 6.38 10.84 -12.74
CA PRO A 212 7.67 11.09 -13.34
C PRO A 212 7.62 10.98 -14.86
N LEU A 213 8.23 11.96 -15.54
CA LEU A 213 8.49 11.88 -16.97
C LEU A 213 9.80 11.10 -17.14
N ILE A 214 9.72 9.85 -17.60
CA ILE A 214 10.87 8.94 -17.76
C ILE A 214 10.99 8.51 -19.21
#